data_AF-A0A0C4F7Q9-F1
#
_entry.id   AF-A0A0C4F7Q9-F1
#
_cell.length_a   1.000
_cell.length_b   1.000
_cell.length_c   1.000
_cell.angle_alpha   90.00
_cell.angle_beta   90.00
_cell.angle_gamma   90.00
#
_symmetry.space_group_name_H-M   'P 1'
#
loop_
_entity.id
_entity.type
_entity.pdbx_description
1 polymer ?
#
loop_
_entity_poly.entity_id
_entity_poly.type
_entity_poly.pdbx_seq_one_letter_code
_entity_poly.pdbx_strand_id
1 'polypeptide(L)'
;MNERRRLGLGTLRDQLIYPDSRADMAARGVSNDDLLRILAIVNLDTIVQRKGGWDVVREWRDALGGGDKQRLAICRLYYHSHKYAIFNKCTSAVTLAVEKIMYEHATSLGITLLAVSHRPLLWKYHKYILQYDGEGGHCFTQLDAEKRLALQEGKQALEQKLLEVPKLVARLEQLKETRLKNLKGPVLSPAQEDSIRRAFNAVQDGKNVIIHMYKKFLTGCLCP
;
A
#
# COMPACT_ATOMS: atom_id res chain seq x y z
N MET A 1 21.53 11.50 -1.32
CA MET A 1 21.59 10.34 -0.39
C MET A 1 21.25 9.06 -1.16
N ASN A 2 22.19 8.11 -1.26
CA ASN A 2 22.00 6.81 -1.93
C ASN A 2 22.05 5.65 -0.92
N GLU A 3 21.42 4.51 -1.21
CA GLU A 3 21.27 3.34 -0.34
C GLU A 3 22.63 2.70 0.07
N ARG A 4 23.71 2.95 -0.68
CA ARG A 4 25.09 2.58 -0.33
C ARG A 4 25.73 3.58 0.64
N ARG A 5 25.11 3.75 1.81
CA ARG A 5 25.51 4.71 2.85
C ARG A 5 27.00 4.61 3.20
N ARG A 6 27.70 5.74 3.13
CA ARG A 6 29.02 5.97 3.75
C ARG A 6 28.86 6.01 5.28
N LEU A 7 28.60 4.84 5.84
CA LEU A 7 28.87 4.53 7.24
C LEU A 7 30.07 3.59 7.23
N GLY A 8 31.04 3.91 8.08
CA GLY A 8 32.25 3.12 8.27
C GLY A 8 32.76 3.26 9.69
N LEU A 9 34.00 2.82 9.89
CA LEU A 9 34.70 2.95 11.16
C LEU A 9 34.80 4.41 11.60
N GLY A 10 34.48 4.66 12.87
CA GLY A 10 34.64 5.97 13.49
C GLY A 10 33.67 6.16 14.64
N THR A 11 33.56 7.38 15.14
CA THR A 11 32.56 7.73 16.15
C THR A 11 31.22 8.08 15.51
N LEU A 12 30.13 8.05 16.30
CA LEU A 12 28.81 8.45 15.82
C LEU A 12 28.81 9.91 15.35
N ARG A 13 29.58 10.76 16.05
CA ARG A 13 29.80 12.16 15.70
C ARG A 13 30.33 12.27 14.27
N ASP A 14 31.40 11.52 13.97
CA ASP A 14 32.02 11.54 12.64
C ASP A 14 31.03 11.12 11.54
N GLN A 15 30.12 10.18 11.84
CA GLN A 15 29.07 9.80 10.89
C GLN A 15 28.06 10.93 10.65
N LEU A 16 27.76 11.76 11.64
CA LEU A 16 26.76 12.81 11.54
C LEU A 16 27.32 14.06 10.83
N ILE A 17 28.58 14.42 11.10
CA ILE A 17 29.20 15.64 10.55
C ILE A 17 29.86 15.44 9.18
N TYR A 18 30.14 14.20 8.76
CA TYR A 18 30.77 13.91 7.47
C TYR A 18 30.19 14.74 6.31
N PRO A 19 31.02 15.34 5.44
CA PRO A 19 32.48 15.15 5.31
C PRO A 19 33.34 16.01 6.26
N ASP A 20 32.75 16.81 7.13
CA ASP A 20 33.49 17.69 8.05
C ASP A 20 34.31 16.88 9.06
N SER A 21 35.44 17.45 9.49
CA SER A 21 36.19 17.01 10.66
C SER A 21 35.65 17.66 11.94
N ARG A 22 36.14 17.21 13.10
CA ARG A 22 35.80 17.86 14.39
C ARG A 22 36.28 19.31 14.47
N ALA A 23 37.39 19.63 13.80
CA ALA A 23 37.89 21.01 13.71
C ALA A 23 36.94 21.88 12.90
N ASP A 24 36.40 21.37 11.79
CA ASP A 24 35.40 22.09 10.97
C ASP A 24 34.10 22.30 11.74
N MET A 25 33.63 21.26 12.45
CA MET A 25 32.46 21.36 13.34
C MET A 25 32.64 22.45 14.39
N ALA A 26 33.82 22.51 15.03
CA ALA A 26 34.16 23.54 16.00
C ALA A 26 34.27 24.94 15.36
N ALA A 27 34.86 25.05 14.17
CA ALA A 27 34.94 26.30 13.42
C ALA A 27 33.56 26.84 13.01
N ARG A 28 32.58 25.94 12.80
CA ARG A 28 31.18 26.28 12.56
C ARG A 28 30.40 26.62 13.83
N GLY A 29 31.02 26.52 15.01
CA GLY A 29 30.39 26.78 16.30
C GLY A 29 29.34 25.74 16.69
N VAL A 30 29.39 24.53 16.11
CA VAL A 30 28.42 23.46 16.38
C VAL A 30 28.94 22.58 17.51
N SER A 31 28.13 22.44 18.56
CA SER A 31 28.41 21.62 19.75
C SER A 31 27.78 20.22 19.66
N ASN A 32 28.15 19.32 20.58
CA ASN A 32 27.47 18.01 20.68
C ASN A 32 25.98 18.15 21.03
N ASP A 33 25.60 19.19 21.76
CA ASP A 33 24.20 19.45 22.11
C ASP A 33 23.39 19.87 20.88
N ASP A 34 24.00 20.59 19.94
CA ASP A 34 23.39 20.86 18.64
C ASP A 34 23.14 19.57 17.85
N LEU A 35 24.12 18.65 17.85
CA LEU A 35 23.95 17.36 17.20
C LEU A 35 22.83 16.53 17.87
N LEU A 36 22.70 16.60 19.20
CA LEU A 36 21.58 15.98 19.93
C LEU A 36 20.24 16.59 19.53
N ARG A 37 20.15 17.92 19.39
CA ARG A 37 18.94 18.59 18.90
C ARG A 37 18.56 18.13 17.49
N ILE A 38 19.55 17.98 16.61
CA ILE A 38 19.36 17.46 15.24
C ILE A 38 18.87 15.99 15.27
N LEU A 39 19.43 15.16 16.17
CA LEU A 39 19.00 13.77 16.35
C LEU A 39 17.57 13.68 16.90
N ALA A 40 17.19 14.58 17.80
CA ALA A 40 15.86 14.62 18.40
C ALA A 40 14.76 14.90 17.36
N ILE A 41 15.02 15.76 16.37
CA ILE A 41 14.06 16.06 15.28
C ILE A 41 13.60 14.78 14.55
N VAL A 42 14.48 13.79 14.40
CA VAL A 42 14.17 12.53 13.69
C VAL A 42 13.91 11.35 14.64
N ASN A 43 13.62 11.64 15.92
CA ASN A 43 13.42 10.65 16.99
C ASN A 43 14.58 9.64 17.06
N LEU A 44 15.82 10.14 17.07
CA LEU A 44 17.05 9.36 17.17
C LEU A 44 17.98 9.83 18.30
N ASP A 45 17.53 10.72 19.18
CA ASP A 45 18.28 11.28 20.32
C ASP A 45 18.87 10.20 21.25
N THR A 46 18.09 9.17 21.58
CA THR A 46 18.53 8.07 22.45
C THR A 46 19.63 7.19 21.84
N ILE A 47 19.97 7.33 20.55
CA ILE A 47 20.99 6.48 19.90
C ILE A 47 22.37 6.65 20.54
N VAL A 48 22.70 7.85 21.00
CA VAL A 48 24.01 8.17 21.59
C VAL A 48 24.19 7.35 22.86
N GLN A 49 23.22 7.41 23.77
CA GLN A 49 23.24 6.65 25.02
C GLN A 49 23.18 5.14 24.77
N ARG A 50 22.28 4.67 23.90
CA ARG A 50 22.12 3.24 23.57
C ARG A 50 23.36 2.61 22.95
N LYS A 51 24.25 3.41 22.35
CA LYS A 51 25.47 2.93 21.68
C LYS A 51 26.76 3.29 22.44
N GLY A 52 26.65 3.75 23.69
CA GLY A 52 27.77 3.93 24.62
C GLY A 52 28.40 5.33 24.65
N GLY A 53 27.74 6.34 24.07
CA GLY A 53 28.20 7.72 24.07
C GLY A 53 28.83 8.17 22.74
N TRP A 54 29.26 9.43 22.70
CA TRP A 54 29.77 10.06 21.49
C TRP A 54 31.15 9.58 21.06
N ASP A 55 32.00 9.15 21.99
CA ASP A 55 33.41 8.85 21.70
C ASP A 55 33.66 7.36 21.42
N VAL A 56 32.59 6.57 21.33
CA VAL A 56 32.66 5.16 20.95
C VAL A 56 32.97 5.02 19.47
N VAL A 57 34.06 4.32 19.17
CA VAL A 57 34.45 3.93 17.81
C VAL A 57 33.89 2.55 17.48
N ARG A 58 33.22 2.41 16.34
CA ARG A 58 32.71 1.13 15.84
C ARG A 58 32.38 1.18 14.35
N GLU A 59 32.12 0.01 13.77
CA GLU A 59 31.55 -0.12 12.43
C GLU A 59 30.04 0.16 12.44
N TRP A 60 29.67 1.40 12.14
CA TRP A 60 28.27 1.85 12.19
C TRP A 60 27.39 1.24 11.10
N ARG A 61 28.00 0.65 10.08
CA ARG A 61 27.28 -0.10 9.04
C ARG A 61 26.52 -1.28 9.64
N ASP A 62 27.09 -1.99 10.60
CA ASP A 62 26.44 -3.18 11.16
C ASP A 62 25.77 -2.87 12.50
N ALA A 63 26.22 -1.81 13.18
CA ALA A 63 25.68 -1.42 14.47
C ALA A 63 24.27 -0.77 14.42
N LEU A 64 23.80 -0.33 13.24
CA LEU A 64 22.54 0.42 13.08
C LEU A 64 21.52 -0.32 12.20
N GLY A 65 20.25 -0.24 12.59
CA GLY A 65 19.13 -0.72 11.80
C GLY A 65 18.90 0.13 10.53
N GLY A 66 18.17 -0.42 9.55
CA GLY A 66 17.91 0.26 8.28
C GLY A 66 17.26 1.65 8.43
N GLY A 67 16.29 1.76 9.35
CA GLY A 67 15.61 3.02 9.68
C GLY A 67 16.51 4.04 10.40
N ASP A 68 17.33 3.59 11.36
CA ASP A 68 18.28 4.47 12.06
C ASP A 68 19.32 5.05 11.11
N LYS A 69 19.82 4.23 10.20
CA LYS A 69 20.72 4.67 9.14
C LYS A 69 20.06 5.73 8.23
N GLN A 70 18.75 5.59 7.93
CA GLN A 70 17.98 6.56 7.14
C GLN A 70 17.88 7.90 7.88
N ARG A 71 17.49 7.84 9.15
CA ARG A 71 17.40 8.99 10.05
C ARG A 71 18.73 9.71 10.21
N LEU A 72 19.82 8.98 10.43
CA LEU A 72 21.16 9.54 10.59
C LEU A 72 21.64 10.27 9.32
N ALA A 73 21.32 9.74 8.14
CA ALA A 73 21.65 10.41 6.89
C ALA A 73 20.84 11.71 6.69
N ILE A 74 19.62 11.78 7.21
CA ILE A 74 18.82 13.01 7.24
C ILE A 74 19.39 14.01 8.26
N CYS A 75 19.84 13.56 9.43
CA CYS A 75 20.55 14.43 10.38
C CYS A 75 21.78 15.08 9.74
N ARG A 76 22.55 14.33 8.95
CA ARG A 76 23.69 14.85 8.19
C ARG A 76 23.26 15.96 7.22
N LEU A 77 22.10 15.82 6.57
CA LEU A 77 21.55 16.90 5.74
C LEU A 77 21.29 18.16 6.56
N TYR A 78 20.66 18.04 7.72
CA TYR A 78 20.32 19.18 8.58
C TYR A 78 21.55 19.86 9.16
N TYR A 79 22.54 19.09 9.59
CA TYR A 79 23.82 19.63 10.06
C TYR A 79 24.47 20.54 9.00
N HIS A 80 24.42 20.14 7.72
CA HIS A 80 25.03 20.94 6.66
C HIS A 80 24.14 22.03 6.06
N SER A 81 22.81 21.95 6.24
CA SER A 81 21.84 22.93 5.73
C SER A 81 22.05 23.28 4.24
N HIS A 82 22.24 22.28 3.39
CA HIS A 82 22.42 22.48 1.95
C HIS A 82 21.15 23.04 1.30
N LYS A 83 21.30 23.93 0.31
CA LYS A 83 20.16 24.48 -0.46
C LYS A 83 19.37 23.43 -1.24
N TYR A 84 20.04 22.35 -1.65
CA TYR A 84 19.44 21.28 -2.46
C TYR A 84 19.77 19.92 -1.86
N ALA A 85 18.80 19.00 -1.86
CA ALA A 85 19.00 17.63 -1.42
C ALA A 85 18.34 16.63 -2.37
N ILE A 86 19.07 15.55 -2.69
CA ILE A 86 18.58 14.46 -3.53
C ILE A 86 18.29 13.24 -2.66
N PHE A 87 17.04 12.81 -2.64
CA PHE A 87 16.54 11.71 -1.83
C PHE A 87 16.27 10.48 -2.72
N ASN A 88 17.17 9.49 -2.71
CA ASN A 88 16.91 8.22 -3.39
C ASN A 88 16.36 7.20 -2.38
N LYS A 89 15.04 6.96 -2.39
CA LYS A 89 14.35 5.98 -1.53
C LYS A 89 14.74 6.07 -0.04
N CYS A 90 15.08 7.26 0.44
CA CYS A 90 15.80 7.43 1.70
C CYS A 90 14.92 7.33 2.95
N THR A 91 13.64 7.02 2.81
CA THR A 91 12.65 6.90 3.89
C THR A 91 11.85 5.59 3.83
N SER A 92 12.29 4.65 2.99
CA SER A 92 11.63 3.34 2.79
C SER A 92 11.55 2.47 4.05
N ALA A 93 12.49 2.63 4.99
CA ALA A 93 12.62 1.88 6.25
C ALA A 93 12.27 2.73 7.48
N VAL A 94 11.63 3.89 7.27
CA VAL A 94 11.16 4.80 8.33
C VAL A 94 9.63 4.83 8.35
N THR A 95 9.06 5.00 9.55
CA THR A 95 7.61 5.10 9.76
C THR A 95 7.06 6.37 9.13
N LEU A 96 5.78 6.36 8.72
CA LEU A 96 5.13 7.51 8.07
C LEU A 96 5.15 8.78 8.92
N ALA A 97 4.97 8.65 10.24
CA ALA A 97 5.00 9.77 11.17
C ALA A 97 6.36 10.48 11.18
N VAL A 98 7.46 9.72 11.24
CA VAL A 98 8.81 10.28 11.23
C VAL A 98 9.18 10.80 9.84
N GLU A 99 8.77 10.11 8.78
CA GLU A 99 8.93 10.58 7.39
C GLU A 99 8.29 11.96 7.21
N LYS A 100 7.06 12.16 7.69
CA LYS A 100 6.37 13.46 7.66
C LYS A 100 7.20 14.57 8.32
N ILE A 101 7.69 14.33 9.55
CA ILE A 101 8.51 15.29 10.30
C ILE A 101 9.79 15.63 9.54
N MET A 102 10.42 14.65 8.90
CA MET A 102 11.64 14.89 8.12
C MET A 102 11.42 15.85 6.95
N TYR A 103 10.41 15.59 6.13
CA TYR A 103 10.13 16.45 4.97
C TYR A 103 9.66 17.84 5.39
N GLU A 104 8.84 17.94 6.45
CA GLU A 104 8.40 19.23 7.00
C GLU A 104 9.57 20.06 7.51
N HIS A 105 10.48 19.45 8.27
CA HIS A 105 11.64 20.16 8.79
C HIS A 105 12.60 20.58 7.67
N ALA A 106 12.89 19.70 6.71
CA ALA A 106 13.72 20.04 5.55
C ALA A 106 13.14 21.23 4.77
N THR A 107 11.82 21.25 4.58
CA THR A 107 11.11 22.34 3.92
C THR A 107 11.19 23.64 4.74
N SER A 108 11.06 23.57 6.07
CA SER A 108 11.19 24.76 6.94
C SER A 108 12.60 25.37 6.93
N LEU A 109 13.62 24.55 6.67
CA LEU A 109 15.00 25.00 6.49
C LEU A 109 15.26 25.60 5.10
N GLY A 110 14.25 25.65 4.22
CA GLY A 110 14.40 26.14 2.85
C GLY A 110 15.16 25.20 1.93
N ILE A 111 15.28 23.92 2.29
CA ILE A 111 15.97 22.91 1.49
C ILE A 111 15.06 22.49 0.33
N THR A 112 15.55 22.65 -0.90
CA THR A 112 14.84 22.17 -2.09
C THR A 112 15.09 20.67 -2.29
N LEU A 113 14.02 19.88 -2.33
CA LEU A 113 14.08 18.42 -2.36
C LEU A 113 13.83 17.88 -3.77
N LEU A 114 14.71 16.98 -4.21
CA LEU A 114 14.52 16.10 -5.37
C LEU A 114 14.42 14.66 -4.87
N ALA A 115 13.20 14.11 -4.80
CA ALA A 115 12.97 12.76 -4.28
C ALA A 115 12.61 11.75 -5.37
N VAL A 116 13.19 10.55 -5.28
CA VAL A 116 12.80 9.36 -6.05
C VAL A 116 12.04 8.45 -5.09
N SER A 117 10.73 8.32 -5.30
CA SER A 117 9.85 7.52 -4.46
C SER A 117 8.59 7.05 -5.20
N HIS A 118 8.05 5.93 -4.75
CA HIS A 118 6.74 5.41 -5.17
C HIS A 118 5.62 5.74 -4.16
N ARG A 119 5.95 6.43 -3.05
CA ARG A 119 4.99 6.74 -1.98
C ARG A 119 4.16 7.98 -2.34
N PRO A 120 2.82 7.87 -2.49
CA PRO A 120 1.98 9.00 -2.87
C PRO A 120 1.95 10.13 -1.83
N LEU A 121 2.12 9.79 -0.55
CA LEU A 121 2.13 10.74 0.57
C LEU A 121 3.23 11.81 0.47
N LEU A 122 4.24 11.62 -0.38
CA LEU A 122 5.32 12.59 -0.58
C LEU A 122 4.96 13.68 -1.59
N TRP A 123 3.90 13.50 -2.37
CA TRP A 123 3.48 14.45 -3.40
C TRP A 123 3.17 15.83 -2.84
N LYS A 124 2.60 15.91 -1.64
CA LYS A 124 2.32 17.20 -0.97
C LYS A 124 3.55 18.08 -0.74
N TYR A 125 4.76 17.51 -0.75
CA TYR A 125 6.01 18.24 -0.56
C TYR A 125 6.67 18.68 -1.88
N HIS A 126 6.09 18.32 -3.03
CA HIS A 126 6.71 18.54 -4.35
C HIS A 126 5.76 19.31 -5.27
N LYS A 127 6.31 20.31 -5.99
CA LYS A 127 5.54 21.12 -6.94
C LYS A 127 5.49 20.52 -8.34
N TYR A 128 6.45 19.66 -8.68
CA TYR A 128 6.59 19.06 -10.00
C TYR A 128 6.79 17.55 -9.86
N ILE A 129 6.38 16.82 -10.89
CA ILE A 129 6.57 15.37 -11.00
C ILE A 129 7.19 15.03 -12.34
N LEU A 130 8.19 14.15 -12.31
CA LEU A 130 8.74 13.50 -13.48
C LEU A 130 8.33 12.03 -13.42
N GLN A 131 7.54 11.59 -14.40
CA GLN A 131 7.05 10.22 -14.51
C GLN A 131 7.66 9.56 -15.75
N TYR A 132 8.12 8.33 -15.57
CA TYR A 132 8.56 7.46 -16.67
C TYR A 132 7.48 6.42 -16.95
N ASP A 133 7.30 6.06 -18.22
CA ASP A 133 6.35 5.00 -18.65
C ASP A 133 6.95 3.59 -18.64
N GLY A 134 8.29 3.48 -18.62
CA GLY A 134 9.02 2.22 -18.67
C GLY A 134 9.35 1.73 -20.08
N GLU A 135 8.86 2.41 -21.12
CA GLU A 135 9.09 2.11 -22.54
C GLU A 135 10.02 3.15 -23.21
N GLY A 136 10.55 4.09 -22.42
CA GLY A 136 11.49 5.14 -22.85
C GLY A 136 10.87 6.52 -22.94
N GLY A 137 9.55 6.65 -22.78
CA GLY A 137 8.88 7.93 -22.65
C GLY A 137 8.90 8.47 -21.22
N HIS A 138 8.70 9.77 -21.12
CA HIS A 138 8.64 10.48 -19.85
C HIS A 138 7.71 11.69 -19.95
N CYS A 139 7.17 12.09 -18.81
CA CYS A 139 6.28 13.23 -18.68
C CYS A 139 6.71 14.07 -17.48
N PHE A 140 7.06 15.33 -17.72
CA PHE A 140 7.39 16.32 -16.69
C PHE A 140 6.28 17.35 -16.61
N THR A 141 5.59 17.42 -15.47
CA THR A 141 4.42 18.31 -15.29
C THR A 141 4.37 18.88 -13.88
N GLN A 142 3.60 19.95 -13.71
CA GLN A 142 3.27 20.47 -12.40
C GLN A 142 2.36 19.47 -11.66
N LEU A 143 2.66 19.24 -10.38
CA LEU A 143 1.98 18.24 -9.57
C LEU A 143 0.84 18.89 -8.79
N ASP A 144 -0.38 18.47 -9.11
CA ASP A 144 -1.56 18.67 -8.27
C ASP A 144 -1.69 17.45 -7.34
N ALA A 145 -1.16 17.57 -6.13
CA ALA A 145 -1.06 16.43 -5.20
C ALA A 145 -2.43 15.86 -4.79
N GLU A 146 -3.43 16.72 -4.59
CA GLU A 146 -4.77 16.32 -4.16
C GLU A 146 -5.48 15.56 -5.28
N LYS A 147 -5.53 16.14 -6.48
CA LYS A 147 -6.13 15.48 -7.65
C LYS A 147 -5.44 14.17 -7.97
N ARG A 148 -4.10 14.13 -7.87
CA ARG A 148 -3.31 12.93 -8.14
C ARG A 148 -3.59 11.83 -7.12
N LEU A 149 -3.70 12.16 -5.83
CA LEU A 149 -4.00 11.21 -4.78
C LEU A 149 -5.40 10.61 -4.97
N ALA A 150 -6.40 11.45 -5.26
CA ALA A 150 -7.76 11.00 -5.55
C ALA A 150 -7.83 10.06 -6.77
N LEU A 151 -7.08 10.38 -7.84
CA LEU A 151 -6.96 9.49 -9.01
C LEU A 151 -6.32 8.15 -8.66
N GLN A 152 -5.32 8.14 -7.78
CA GLN A 152 -4.66 6.90 -7.37
C GLN A 152 -5.55 6.02 -6.50
N GLU A 153 -6.29 6.61 -5.55
CA GLU A 153 -7.28 5.89 -4.74
C GLU A 153 -8.41 5.32 -5.62
N GLY A 154 -8.91 6.12 -6.56
CA GLY A 154 -9.90 5.68 -7.55
C GLY A 154 -9.39 4.51 -8.41
N LYS A 155 -8.13 4.58 -8.87
CA LYS A 155 -7.47 3.49 -9.59
C LYS A 155 -7.41 2.22 -8.74
N GLN A 156 -6.96 2.31 -7.48
CA GLN A 156 -6.89 1.15 -6.58
C GLN A 156 -8.27 0.53 -6.31
N ALA A 157 -9.31 1.36 -6.12
CA ALA A 157 -10.67 0.88 -5.93
C ALA A 157 -11.22 0.16 -7.18
N LEU A 158 -10.91 0.67 -8.38
CA LEU A 158 -11.26 0.02 -9.64
C LEU A 158 -10.51 -1.31 -9.82
N GLU A 159 -9.22 -1.35 -9.51
CA GLU A 159 -8.41 -2.58 -9.58
C GLU A 159 -8.95 -3.66 -8.62
N GLN A 160 -9.38 -3.28 -7.41
CA GLN A 160 -10.04 -4.20 -6.49
C GLN A 160 -11.35 -4.75 -7.04
N LYS A 161 -12.20 -3.90 -7.62
CA LYS A 161 -13.45 -4.35 -8.26
C LYS A 161 -13.18 -5.27 -9.45
N LEU A 162 -12.15 -4.98 -10.24
CA LEU A 162 -11.75 -5.80 -11.38
C LEU A 162 -11.36 -7.22 -10.94
N LEU A 163 -10.73 -7.36 -9.77
CA LEU A 163 -10.38 -8.65 -9.19
C LEU A 163 -11.61 -9.52 -8.84
N GLU A 164 -12.78 -8.89 -8.60
CA GLU A 164 -14.03 -9.61 -8.29
C GLU A 164 -14.79 -10.08 -9.54
N VAL A 165 -14.51 -9.49 -10.71
CA VAL A 165 -15.22 -9.78 -11.97
C VAL A 165 -15.26 -11.29 -12.29
N PRO A 166 -14.17 -12.08 -12.19
CA PRO A 166 -14.22 -13.51 -12.49
C PRO A 166 -15.21 -14.28 -11.59
N LYS A 167 -15.34 -13.90 -10.31
CA LYS A 167 -16.30 -14.54 -9.39
C LYS A 167 -17.73 -14.22 -9.77
N LEU A 168 -17.99 -12.96 -10.15
CA LEU A 168 -19.30 -12.52 -10.61
C LEU A 168 -19.71 -13.23 -11.91
N VAL A 169 -18.77 -13.42 -12.83
CA VAL A 169 -18.99 -14.19 -14.07
C VAL A 169 -19.34 -15.64 -13.74
N ALA A 170 -18.56 -16.32 -12.90
CA ALA A 170 -18.85 -17.69 -12.49
C ALA A 170 -20.22 -17.82 -11.80
N ARG A 171 -20.59 -16.85 -10.94
CA ARG A 171 -21.90 -16.82 -10.29
C ARG A 171 -23.03 -16.63 -11.29
N LEU A 172 -22.83 -15.77 -12.29
CA LEU A 172 -23.81 -15.55 -13.36
C LEU A 172 -24.04 -16.83 -14.18
N GLU A 173 -22.99 -17.59 -14.48
CA GLU A 173 -23.10 -18.89 -15.17
C GLU A 173 -23.91 -19.90 -14.35
N GLN A 174 -23.61 -20.06 -13.05
CA GLN A 174 -24.40 -20.93 -12.16
C GLN A 174 -25.89 -20.55 -12.12
N LEU A 175 -26.18 -19.25 -12.07
CA LEU A 175 -27.56 -18.76 -12.04
C LEU A 175 -28.27 -19.00 -13.38
N LYS A 176 -27.57 -18.85 -14.50
CA LYS A 176 -28.10 -19.21 -15.83
C LYS A 176 -28.43 -20.69 -15.92
N GLU A 177 -27.53 -21.56 -15.46
CA GLU A 177 -27.79 -23.00 -15.40
C GLU A 177 -28.99 -23.35 -14.51
N THR A 178 -29.07 -22.73 -13.33
CA THR A 178 -30.19 -22.94 -12.39
C THR A 178 -31.51 -22.46 -12.99
N ARG A 179 -31.51 -21.30 -13.65
CA ARG A 179 -32.70 -20.78 -14.35
C ARG A 179 -33.11 -21.69 -15.49
N LEU A 180 -32.16 -22.24 -16.25
CA LEU A 180 -32.45 -23.19 -17.32
C LEU A 180 -33.03 -24.50 -16.77
N LYS A 181 -32.53 -24.98 -15.63
CA LYS A 181 -33.10 -26.13 -14.90
C LYS A 181 -34.51 -25.84 -14.39
N ASN A 182 -34.79 -24.63 -13.92
CA ASN A 182 -36.13 -24.24 -13.44
C ASN A 182 -37.14 -24.02 -14.58
N LEU A 183 -36.69 -23.58 -15.76
CA LEU A 183 -37.52 -23.43 -16.97
C LEU A 183 -37.86 -24.79 -17.60
N LYS A 184 -36.94 -25.76 -17.54
CA LYS A 184 -37.24 -27.17 -17.79
C LYS A 184 -37.96 -27.74 -16.55
N GLY A 185 -39.24 -27.41 -16.39
CA GLY A 185 -40.09 -28.05 -15.38
C GLY A 185 -39.96 -29.58 -15.41
N PRO A 186 -40.42 -30.31 -14.37
CA PRO A 186 -40.27 -31.76 -14.31
C PRO A 186 -40.78 -32.40 -15.60
N VAL A 187 -39.90 -33.14 -16.28
CA VAL A 187 -40.27 -33.90 -17.48
C VAL A 187 -41.27 -34.95 -17.03
N LEU A 188 -42.52 -34.81 -17.46
CA LEU A 188 -43.57 -35.81 -17.22
C LEU A 188 -43.16 -37.09 -17.93
N SER A 189 -43.26 -38.23 -17.26
CA SER A 189 -43.07 -39.51 -17.94
C SER A 189 -44.21 -39.74 -18.95
N PRO A 190 -44.01 -40.57 -20.00
CA PRO A 190 -45.07 -40.89 -20.96
C PRO A 190 -46.35 -41.39 -20.27
N ALA A 191 -46.22 -42.12 -19.15
CA ALA A 191 -47.34 -42.58 -18.35
C ALA A 191 -48.07 -41.44 -17.62
N GLN A 192 -47.35 -40.40 -17.18
CA GLN A 192 -47.94 -39.22 -16.57
C GLN A 192 -48.67 -38.36 -17.61
N GLU A 193 -48.10 -38.17 -18.79
CA GLU A 193 -48.78 -37.47 -19.90
C GLU A 193 -50.05 -38.20 -20.33
N ASP A 194 -50.00 -39.53 -20.48
CA ASP A 194 -51.17 -40.34 -20.79
C ASP A 194 -52.24 -40.29 -19.69
N SER A 195 -51.84 -40.18 -18.43
CA SER A 195 -52.77 -40.05 -17.30
C SER A 195 -53.45 -38.68 -17.31
N ILE A 196 -52.70 -37.61 -17.61
CA ILE A 196 -53.25 -36.25 -17.77
C ILE A 196 -54.19 -36.20 -18.98
N ARG A 197 -53.81 -36.81 -20.10
CA ARG A 197 -54.64 -36.86 -21.32
C ARG A 197 -55.95 -37.61 -21.08
N ARG A 198 -55.90 -38.73 -20.33
CA ARG A 198 -57.10 -39.46 -19.92
C ARG A 198 -57.99 -38.66 -18.97
N ALA A 199 -57.39 -37.98 -17.99
CA ALA A 199 -58.12 -37.09 -17.10
C ALA A 199 -58.81 -35.95 -17.87
N PHE A 200 -58.12 -35.36 -18.86
CA PHE A 200 -58.66 -34.30 -19.70
C PHE A 200 -59.82 -34.79 -20.58
N ASN A 201 -59.67 -35.93 -21.25
CA ASN A 201 -60.76 -36.52 -22.04
C ASN A 201 -61.97 -36.87 -21.17
N ALA A 202 -61.76 -37.37 -19.95
CA ALA A 202 -62.86 -37.65 -19.02
C ALA A 202 -63.63 -36.39 -18.62
N VAL A 203 -62.96 -35.24 -18.47
CA VAL A 203 -63.61 -33.93 -18.25
C VAL A 203 -64.42 -33.50 -19.49
N GLN A 204 -63.88 -33.70 -20.70
CA GLN A 204 -64.61 -33.42 -21.95
C GLN A 204 -65.87 -34.28 -22.12
N ASP A 205 -65.83 -35.52 -21.60
CA ASP A 205 -66.99 -36.43 -21.54
C ASP A 205 -67.96 -36.10 -20.38
N GLY A 206 -67.82 -34.94 -19.72
CA GLY A 206 -68.73 -34.47 -18.68
C GLY A 206 -68.53 -35.10 -17.30
N LYS A 207 -67.40 -35.78 -17.06
CA LYS A 207 -67.08 -36.38 -15.75
C LYS A 207 -66.32 -35.38 -14.88
N ASN A 208 -66.66 -35.33 -13.59
CA ASN A 208 -65.93 -34.53 -12.62
C ASN A 208 -64.66 -35.29 -12.20
N VAL A 209 -63.49 -34.69 -12.46
CA VAL A 209 -62.18 -35.27 -12.13
C VAL A 209 -61.46 -34.38 -11.12
N ILE A 210 -61.00 -34.97 -10.01
CA ILE A 210 -60.11 -34.31 -9.05
C ILE A 210 -58.68 -34.80 -9.27
N ILE A 211 -57.72 -33.88 -9.38
CA ILE A 211 -56.30 -34.21 -9.45
C ILE A 211 -55.68 -33.92 -8.09
N HIS A 212 -55.36 -34.98 -7.36
CA HIS A 212 -54.67 -34.86 -6.07
C HIS A 212 -53.16 -34.99 -6.28
N MET A 213 -52.46 -33.86 -6.36
CA MET A 213 -51.00 -33.88 -6.46
C MET A 213 -50.37 -33.85 -5.06
N TYR A 214 -49.64 -34.90 -4.69
CA TYR A 214 -48.74 -34.83 -3.53
C TYR A 214 -47.50 -34.03 -3.95
N LYS A 215 -47.35 -32.84 -3.39
CA LYS A 215 -46.12 -32.06 -3.51
C LYS A 215 -45.06 -32.83 -2.72
N LYS A 216 -44.23 -33.63 -3.40
CA LYS A 216 -43.02 -34.21 -2.79
C LYS A 216 -42.04 -33.05 -2.56
N PHE A 217 -42.32 -32.24 -1.55
CA PHE A 217 -41.35 -31.31 -1.00
C PHE A 217 -40.25 -32.14 -0.37
N LEU A 218 -39.03 -31.74 -0.68
CA LEU A 218 -37.78 -32.19 -0.08
C LEU A 218 -37.91 -32.38 1.44
N THR A 219 -38.00 -33.61 1.92
CA THR A 219 -37.56 -33.97 3.26
C THR A 219 -36.88 -35.33 3.20
N GLY A 220 -35.56 -35.31 3.35
CA GLY A 220 -34.80 -36.49 3.73
C GLY A 220 -35.15 -36.94 5.15
N CYS A 221 -34.76 -38.19 5.43
CA CYS A 221 -34.75 -38.89 6.71
C CYS A 221 -36.12 -39.32 7.26
N LEU A 222 -36.37 -40.63 7.24
CA LEU A 222 -36.15 -41.51 8.41
C LEU A 222 -36.37 -42.99 8.02
N CYS A 223 -35.40 -43.84 8.38
CA CYS A 223 -35.53 -45.30 8.51
C CYS A 223 -36.69 -45.66 9.47
N PRO A 224 -37.22 -46.89 9.42
CA PRO A 224 -36.50 -48.09 9.89
C PRO A 224 -35.95 -48.98 8.75
#